data_AF-A0A167XLQ4-F1
#
_entry.id   AF-A0A167XLQ4-F1
#
_cell.length_a   1.000
_cell.length_b   1.000
_cell.length_c   1.000
_cell.angle_alpha   90.00
_cell.angle_beta   90.00
_cell.angle_gamma   90.00
#
_symmetry.space_group_name_H-M   'P 1'
#
loop_
_entity.id
_entity.type
_entity.pdbx_description
1 polymer ?
#
loop_
_entity_poly.entity_id
_entity_poly.type
_entity_poly.pdbx_seq_one_letter_code
_entity_poly.pdbx_strand_id
1 'polypeptide(L)'
;MDEAPLRLLVIVKRGPEVWQQAWDEPQKIITRVLKRLKYNSLISPNNVYDSPECRFMAVSRWDSVVFLVCDLFNFDYNHETAHLEGNNELPVKVVRVRQHRSRDGIVIKARAPPQAIARVGEALRDFHRSNGWDVYPPFKVDHANGVWPVYTHSRSVCPKPQKSDESTT
;
A
#
# COMPACT_ATOMS: atom_id res chain seq x y z
N MET A 1 -19.41 -3.41 16.18
CA MET A 1 -18.07 -3.10 16.69
C MET A 1 -17.28 -2.69 15.48
N ASP A 2 -16.93 -1.41 15.39
CA ASP A 2 -16.12 -0.90 14.30
C ASP A 2 -14.69 -1.42 14.48
N GLU A 3 -14.12 -2.02 13.44
CA GLU A 3 -12.75 -2.51 13.48
C GLU A 3 -11.76 -1.34 13.55
N ALA A 4 -10.73 -1.50 14.37
CA ALA A 4 -9.66 -0.51 14.44
C ALA A 4 -8.90 -0.46 13.09
N PRO A 5 -8.63 0.74 12.54
CA PRO A 5 -7.84 0.90 11.32
C PRO A 5 -6.48 0.19 11.39
N LEU A 6 -6.11 -0.50 10.32
CA LEU A 6 -4.88 -1.31 10.24
C LEU A 6 -4.23 -1.19 8.86
N ARG A 7 -2.91 -1.03 8.80
CA ARG A 7 -2.15 -1.12 7.55
C ARG A 7 -1.60 -2.52 7.33
N LEU A 8 -1.90 -3.10 6.18
CA LEU A 8 -1.37 -4.37 5.73
C LEU A 8 -0.21 -4.15 4.78
N LEU A 9 0.99 -4.58 5.18
CA LEU A 9 2.17 -4.65 4.31
C LEU A 9 2.33 -6.08 3.79
N VAL A 10 2.11 -6.29 2.50
CA VAL A 10 2.31 -7.57 1.82
C VAL A 10 3.66 -7.56 1.11
N ILE A 11 4.56 -8.44 1.53
CA ILE A 11 5.90 -8.63 0.97
C ILE A 11 5.89 -9.88 0.10
N VAL A 12 5.87 -9.71 -1.21
CA VAL A 12 5.89 -10.80 -2.19
C VAL A 12 7.33 -11.05 -2.64
N LYS A 13 7.89 -12.20 -2.28
CA LYS A 13 9.26 -12.56 -2.69
C LYS A 13 9.29 -13.01 -4.15
N ARG A 14 10.44 -12.77 -4.80
CA ARG A 14 10.69 -13.24 -6.16
C ARG A 14 10.41 -14.74 -6.27
N GLY A 15 9.58 -15.08 -7.24
CA GLY A 15 9.23 -16.42 -7.68
C GLY A 15 8.82 -16.34 -9.15
N PRO A 16 8.80 -17.48 -9.88
CA PRO A 16 8.55 -17.51 -11.31
C PRO A 16 7.35 -16.69 -11.78
N GLU A 17 6.24 -16.76 -11.04
CA GLU A 17 4.97 -16.13 -11.46
C GLU A 17 4.44 -15.14 -10.42
N VAL A 18 4.50 -15.49 -9.13
CA VAL A 18 3.84 -14.69 -8.07
C VAL A 18 4.39 -13.26 -7.96
N TRP A 19 5.68 -13.06 -8.27
CA TRP A 19 6.31 -11.75 -8.21
C TRP A 19 5.84 -10.84 -9.35
N GLN A 20 5.75 -11.38 -10.55
CA GLN A 20 5.23 -10.64 -11.70
C GLN A 20 3.72 -10.38 -11.55
N GLN A 21 2.96 -11.39 -11.10
CA GLN A 21 1.54 -11.25 -10.78
C GLN A 21 1.28 -10.19 -9.70
N ALA A 22 2.15 -10.05 -8.69
CA ALA A 22 2.00 -9.00 -7.70
C ALA A 22 2.15 -7.59 -8.28
N TRP A 23 2.90 -7.44 -9.38
CA TRP A 23 3.09 -6.16 -10.06
C TRP A 23 2.00 -5.85 -11.08
N ASP A 24 1.64 -6.85 -11.88
CA ASP A 24 0.65 -6.69 -12.96
C ASP A 24 -0.78 -6.75 -12.44
N GLU A 25 -1.03 -7.63 -11.47
CA GLU A 25 -2.35 -7.94 -10.94
C GLU A 25 -2.35 -7.96 -9.39
N PRO A 26 -1.93 -6.86 -8.73
CA PRO A 26 -1.81 -6.79 -7.27
C PRO A 26 -3.11 -7.19 -6.54
N GLN A 27 -4.27 -6.90 -7.13
CA GLN A 27 -5.58 -7.27 -6.62
C GLN A 27 -5.73 -8.78 -6.38
N LYS A 28 -5.19 -9.62 -7.28
CA LYS A 28 -5.27 -11.09 -7.12
C LYS A 28 -4.49 -11.55 -5.89
N ILE A 29 -3.32 -10.95 -5.64
CA ILE A 29 -2.51 -11.27 -4.47
C ILE A 29 -3.17 -10.76 -3.19
N ILE A 30 -3.65 -9.52 -3.19
CA ILE A 30 -4.33 -8.91 -2.04
C ILE A 30 -5.57 -9.73 -1.66
N THR A 31 -6.44 -10.06 -2.61
CA THR A 31 -7.63 -10.90 -2.36
C THR A 31 -7.25 -12.25 -1.74
N ARG A 32 -6.20 -12.92 -2.24
CA ARG A 32 -5.73 -14.19 -1.65
C ARG A 32 -5.22 -14.01 -0.22
N VAL A 33 -4.50 -12.92 0.05
CA VAL A 33 -4.02 -12.58 1.39
C VAL A 33 -5.19 -12.30 2.34
N LEU A 34 -6.15 -11.45 1.95
CA LEU A 34 -7.32 -11.13 2.78
C LEU A 34 -8.14 -12.39 3.08
N LYS A 35 -8.39 -13.25 2.09
CA LYS A 35 -9.04 -14.55 2.27
C LYS A 35 -8.32 -15.41 3.32
N ARG A 36 -6.99 -15.47 3.28
CA ARG A 36 -6.19 -16.25 4.22
C ARG A 36 -6.18 -15.65 5.62
N LEU A 37 -6.08 -14.32 5.74
CA LEU A 37 -6.13 -13.65 7.04
C LEU A 37 -7.50 -13.83 7.70
N LYS A 38 -8.59 -13.70 6.94
CA LYS A 38 -9.96 -13.97 7.40
C LYS A 38 -10.12 -15.41 7.87
N TYR A 39 -9.68 -16.38 7.07
CA TYR A 39 -9.75 -17.81 7.42
C TYR A 39 -9.01 -18.12 8.73
N ASN A 40 -7.89 -17.45 9.00
CA ASN A 40 -7.12 -17.60 10.23
C ASN A 40 -7.63 -16.71 11.39
N SER A 41 -8.79 -16.04 11.24
CA SER A 41 -9.35 -15.10 12.21
C SER A 41 -8.38 -13.97 12.62
N LEU A 42 -7.50 -13.55 11.69
CA LEU A 42 -6.50 -12.51 11.93
C LEU A 42 -7.01 -11.10 11.60
N ILE A 43 -8.14 -10.99 10.92
CA ILE A 43 -8.90 -9.76 10.61
C ILE A 43 -10.39 -10.10 10.65
N SER A 44 -11.25 -9.16 11.04
CA SER A 44 -12.70 -9.28 10.92
C SER A 44 -13.13 -8.75 9.51
N PRO A 45 -14.41 -8.85 9.08
CA PRO A 45 -14.72 -9.23 7.69
C PRO A 45 -14.93 -8.08 6.69
N ASN A 46 -14.04 -7.95 5.71
CA ASN A 46 -14.34 -8.12 4.27
C ASN A 46 -13.06 -8.55 3.54
N ASN A 47 -13.18 -9.51 2.64
CA ASN A 47 -12.08 -9.97 1.78
C ASN A 47 -12.15 -9.35 0.38
N VAL A 48 -12.96 -8.32 0.23
CA VAL A 48 -13.20 -7.62 -1.03
C VAL A 48 -12.10 -6.56 -1.18
N TYR A 49 -11.27 -6.77 -2.19
CA TYR A 49 -10.27 -5.79 -2.62
C TYR A 49 -10.97 -4.49 -3.02
N ASP A 50 -10.38 -3.36 -2.61
CA ASP A 50 -10.85 -2.00 -2.93
C ASP A 50 -12.30 -1.72 -2.51
N SER A 51 -12.73 -2.37 -1.44
CA SER A 51 -13.95 -1.99 -0.72
C SER A 51 -13.68 -0.79 0.19
N PRO A 52 -14.71 -0.10 0.70
CA PRO A 52 -14.53 0.95 1.72
C PRO A 52 -13.70 0.50 2.93
N GLU A 53 -13.69 -0.80 3.21
CA GLU A 53 -12.96 -1.45 4.30
C GLU A 53 -11.55 -1.90 3.92
N CYS A 54 -11.15 -1.85 2.65
CA CYS A 54 -9.82 -2.22 2.18
C CYS A 54 -9.38 -1.32 1.04
N ARG A 55 -8.67 -0.23 1.36
CA ARG A 55 -8.13 0.70 0.37
C ARG A 55 -6.75 0.26 -0.10
N PHE A 56 -6.56 0.12 -1.40
CA PHE A 56 -5.23 -0.16 -1.95
C PHE A 56 -4.39 1.12 -2.00
N MET A 57 -3.25 1.12 -1.32
CA MET A 57 -2.45 2.32 -1.10
C MET A 57 -1.27 2.43 -2.06
N ALA A 58 -0.51 1.34 -2.23
CA ALA A 58 0.65 1.37 -3.10
C ALA A 58 1.11 -0.04 -3.52
N VAL A 59 1.76 -0.10 -4.68
CA VAL A 59 2.64 -1.17 -5.10
C VAL A 59 4.01 -0.61 -5.47
N SER A 60 5.06 -1.19 -4.87
CA SER A 60 6.45 -0.87 -5.17
C SER A 60 7.20 -2.14 -5.53
N ARG A 61 7.76 -2.21 -6.74
CA ARG A 61 8.52 -3.37 -7.21
C ARG A 61 10.02 -3.09 -7.20
N TRP A 62 10.77 -4.09 -6.74
CA TRP A 62 12.23 -4.15 -6.74
C TRP A 62 12.64 -5.51 -7.30
N ASP A 63 13.92 -5.65 -7.70
CA ASP A 63 14.42 -6.88 -8.33
C ASP A 63 14.07 -8.16 -7.55
N SER A 64 14.14 -8.15 -6.23
CA SER A 64 13.91 -9.36 -5.43
C SER A 64 12.55 -9.44 -4.73
N VAL A 65 11.72 -8.39 -4.83
CA VAL A 65 10.52 -8.25 -4.00
C VAL A 65 9.51 -7.28 -4.61
N VAL A 66 8.22 -7.56 -4.44
CA VAL A 66 7.14 -6.58 -4.60
C VAL A 66 6.53 -6.30 -3.23
N PHE A 67 6.36 -5.03 -2.90
CA PHE A 67 5.63 -4.57 -1.73
C PHE A 67 4.25 -4.10 -2.17
N LEU A 68 3.19 -4.62 -1.54
CA LEU A 68 1.83 -4.12 -1.67
C LEU A 68 1.40 -3.57 -0.31
N VAL A 69 0.72 -2.43 -0.32
CA VAL A 69 0.21 -1.80 0.91
C VAL A 69 -1.27 -1.57 0.77
N CYS A 70 -2.03 -2.00 1.77
CA CYS A 70 -3.47 -1.75 1.86
C CYS A 70 -3.79 -1.20 3.25
N ASP A 71 -4.72 -0.27 3.32
CA ASP A 71 -5.30 0.18 4.59
C ASP A 71 -6.65 -0.50 4.78
N LEU A 72 -6.82 -1.16 5.92
CA LEU A 72 -8.06 -1.80 6.32
C LEU A 72 -8.78 -0.90 7.32
N PHE A 73 -10.09 -0.74 7.15
CA PHE A 73 -10.99 0.03 8.03
C PHE A 73 -10.58 1.49 8.26
N ASN A 74 -9.75 2.06 7.39
CA ASN A 74 -9.30 3.44 7.45
C ASN A 74 -10.29 4.37 6.73
N PHE A 75 -11.50 4.49 7.28
CA PHE A 75 -12.59 5.25 6.68
C PHE A 75 -12.29 6.75 6.64
N ASP A 76 -11.60 7.27 7.66
CA ASP A 76 -11.26 8.68 7.82
C ASP A 76 -9.96 9.09 7.11
N TYR A 77 -9.50 8.28 6.15
CA TYR A 77 -8.31 8.63 5.37
C TYR A 77 -8.48 10.00 4.70
N ASN A 78 -7.52 10.89 4.95
CA ASN A 78 -7.44 12.20 4.34
C ASN A 78 -6.17 12.34 3.48
N HIS A 79 -6.36 12.40 2.16
CA HIS A 79 -5.27 12.55 1.19
C HIS A 79 -4.47 13.86 1.37
N GLU A 80 -5.13 14.91 1.83
CA GLU A 80 -4.51 16.22 1.97
C GLU A 80 -3.45 16.20 3.07
N THR A 81 -3.69 15.47 4.16
CA THR A 81 -2.79 15.42 5.32
C THR A 81 -1.95 14.15 5.42
N ALA A 82 -2.25 13.10 4.64
CA ALA A 82 -1.56 11.79 4.68
C ALA A 82 -0.03 11.83 4.46
N HIS A 83 0.52 12.96 4.00
CA HIS A 83 1.96 13.18 3.80
C HIS A 83 2.68 13.76 5.03
N LEU A 84 1.91 14.21 6.04
CA LEU A 84 2.41 14.82 7.27
C LEU A 84 2.70 13.74 8.30
N GLU A 85 3.72 13.94 9.12
CA GLU A 85 4.01 13.08 10.26
C GLU A 85 2.85 13.14 11.28
N GLY A 86 2.56 12.01 11.94
CA GLY A 86 1.46 11.90 12.89
C GLY A 86 0.07 11.78 12.26
N ASN A 87 -0.05 11.96 10.94
CA ASN A 87 -1.29 11.74 10.19
C ASN A 87 -1.23 10.36 9.49
N ASN A 88 -2.36 9.64 9.47
CA ASN A 88 -2.47 8.34 8.78
C ASN A 88 -1.44 7.28 9.26
N GLU A 89 -1.07 7.35 10.54
CA GLU A 89 -0.15 6.44 11.23
C GLU A 89 -0.94 5.23 11.77
N LEU A 90 -1.10 4.22 10.93
CA LEU A 90 -1.83 3.01 11.29
C LEU A 90 -0.90 1.93 11.85
N PRO A 91 -1.36 1.11 12.83
CA PRO A 91 -0.66 -0.12 13.19
C PRO A 91 -0.42 -0.99 11.94
N VAL A 92 0.76 -1.60 11.83
CA VAL A 92 1.15 -2.36 10.63
C VAL A 92 1.17 -3.86 10.89
N LYS A 93 0.42 -4.61 10.09
CA LYS A 93 0.51 -6.08 10.01
C LYS A 93 1.28 -6.46 8.75
N VAL A 94 2.33 -7.25 8.93
CA VAL A 94 3.20 -7.67 7.82
C VAL A 94 2.89 -9.11 7.41
N VAL A 95 2.61 -9.30 6.13
CA VAL A 95 2.37 -10.60 5.51
C VAL A 95 3.44 -10.87 4.47
N ARG A 96 4.07 -12.04 4.55
CA ARG A 96 5.02 -12.50 3.54
C ARG A 96 4.34 -13.52 2.63
N VAL A 97 4.40 -13.28 1.33
CA VAL A 97 3.93 -14.18 0.28
C VAL A 97 5.14 -14.75 -0.45
N ARG A 98 5.16 -16.07 -0.61
CA ARG A 98 6.13 -16.77 -1.44
C ARG A 98 5.40 -17.79 -2.30
N GLN A 99 5.91 -18.06 -3.49
CA GLN A 99 5.41 -19.18 -4.28
C GLN A 99 5.75 -20.49 -3.56
N HIS A 100 4.76 -21.37 -3.47
CA HIS A 100 4.94 -22.74 -3.00
C HIS A 100 5.63 -23.57 -4.08
N ARG A 101 6.13 -24.76 -3.73
CA ARG A 101 6.75 -25.66 -4.72
C ARG A 101 5.75 -26.23 -5.74
N SER A 102 4.46 -26.27 -5.38
CA SER A 102 3.39 -26.56 -6.34
C SER A 102 3.04 -25.29 -7.12
N ARG A 103 2.77 -25.43 -8.43
CA ARG A 103 2.55 -24.31 -9.36
C ARG A 103 1.57 -23.25 -8.84
N ASP A 104 0.48 -23.68 -8.22
CA ASP A 104 -0.61 -22.78 -7.78
C ASP A 104 -0.59 -22.38 -6.30
N GLY A 105 0.36 -22.89 -5.52
CA GLY A 105 0.38 -22.64 -4.08
C GLY A 105 1.07 -21.32 -3.73
N ILE A 106 0.53 -20.58 -2.77
CA ILE A 106 1.24 -19.50 -2.09
C ILE A 106 1.37 -19.80 -0.60
N VAL A 107 2.55 -19.50 -0.04
CA VAL A 107 2.78 -19.57 1.40
C VAL A 107 2.63 -18.17 1.96
N ILE A 108 1.68 -18.01 2.87
CA ILE A 108 1.39 -16.75 3.57
C ILE A 108 1.83 -16.88 5.02
N LYS A 109 2.78 -16.04 5.46
CA LYS A 109 3.21 -15.96 6.86
C LYS A 109 3.03 -14.54 7.39
N ALA A 110 2.21 -14.38 8.42
CA ALA A 110 2.13 -13.13 9.18
C ALA A 110 3.26 -13.10 10.21
N ARG A 111 4.17 -12.12 10.12
CA ARG A 111 5.23 -11.85 11.10
C ARG A 111 5.62 -10.40 11.00
N ALA A 112 5.70 -9.70 12.13
CA ALA A 112 6.04 -8.28 12.21
C ALA A 112 7.53 -8.08 12.62
N PRO A 113 8.47 -7.83 11.70
CA PRO A 113 9.78 -7.31 12.09
C PRO A 113 9.63 -5.80 12.33
N PRO A 114 10.04 -5.26 13.49
CA PRO A 114 9.86 -3.85 13.85
C PRO A 114 10.36 -2.85 12.77
N GLN A 115 11.45 -3.19 12.07
CA GLN A 115 12.03 -2.30 11.05
C GLN A 115 11.17 -2.11 9.81
N ALA A 116 10.37 -3.11 9.40
CA ALA A 116 9.50 -3.00 8.23
C ALA A 116 8.26 -2.14 8.52
N ILE A 117 7.88 -2.04 9.79
CA ILE A 117 6.73 -1.27 10.28
C ILE A 117 7.05 0.21 10.23
N ALA A 118 8.21 0.63 10.74
CA ALA A 118 8.60 2.05 10.74
C ALA A 118 8.73 2.63 9.32
N ARG A 119 9.25 1.83 8.37
CA ARG A 119 9.55 2.31 7.02
C ARG A 119 8.33 2.43 6.10
N VAL A 120 7.25 1.69 6.34
CA VAL A 120 6.08 1.72 5.42
C VAL A 120 5.31 3.03 5.52
N GLY A 121 5.18 3.60 6.71
CA GLY A 121 4.54 4.91 6.92
C GLY A 121 5.33 6.02 6.23
N GLU A 122 6.65 6.05 6.45
CA GLU A 122 7.56 6.99 5.80
C GLU A 122 7.51 6.88 4.26
N ALA A 123 7.61 5.67 3.72
CA ALA A 123 7.55 5.46 2.26
C ALA A 123 6.22 5.93 1.64
N LEU A 124 5.09 5.70 2.32
CA LEU A 124 3.79 6.22 1.83
C LEU A 124 3.73 7.74 1.88
N ARG A 125 4.24 8.37 2.94
CA ARG A 125 4.35 9.84 3.00
C ARG A 125 5.19 10.37 1.85
N ASP A 126 6.29 9.71 1.54
CA ASP A 126 7.16 10.11 0.44
C ASP A 126 6.50 9.91 -0.93
N PHE A 127 5.67 8.88 -1.12
CA PHE A 127 4.86 8.77 -2.32
C PHE A 127 3.85 9.91 -2.45
N HIS A 128 3.19 10.32 -1.36
CA HIS A 128 2.32 11.50 -1.39
C HIS A 128 3.09 12.78 -1.74
N ARG A 129 4.27 12.97 -1.14
CA ARG A 129 5.11 14.15 -1.40
C ARG A 129 5.62 14.17 -2.84
N SER A 130 6.05 13.03 -3.35
CA SER A 130 6.73 12.94 -4.64
C SER A 130 5.76 13.02 -5.82
N ASN A 131 4.56 12.44 -5.71
CA ASN A 131 3.61 12.43 -6.82
C ASN A 131 2.75 13.70 -6.94
N GLY A 132 2.74 14.57 -5.91
CA GLY A 132 2.02 15.84 -5.95
C GLY A 132 0.65 15.82 -5.27
N TRP A 133 -0.13 16.89 -5.47
CA TRP A 133 -1.43 17.07 -4.82
C TRP A 133 -2.55 16.29 -5.51
N ASP A 134 -2.49 16.18 -6.84
CA ASP A 134 -3.59 15.63 -7.65
C ASP A 134 -3.49 14.13 -7.91
N VAL A 135 -2.42 13.49 -7.43
CA VAL A 135 -2.22 12.03 -7.58
C VAL A 135 -2.63 11.33 -6.30
N TYR A 136 -3.67 10.49 -6.41
CA TYR A 136 -4.22 9.71 -5.30
C TYR A 136 -3.70 8.26 -5.33
N PRO A 137 -3.72 7.55 -4.19
CA PRO A 137 -3.50 6.11 -4.17
C PRO A 137 -4.46 5.36 -5.11
N PRO A 138 -4.07 4.19 -5.65
CA PRO A 138 -2.82 3.48 -5.36
C PRO A 138 -1.61 4.03 -6.11
N PHE A 139 -0.50 4.24 -5.41
CA PHE A 139 0.78 4.60 -6.04
C PHE A 139 1.45 3.37 -6.64
N LYS A 140 1.89 3.46 -7.91
CA LYS A 140 2.60 2.37 -8.59
C LYS A 140 4.01 2.82 -8.94
N VAL A 141 5.01 2.21 -8.31
CA VAL A 141 6.41 2.64 -8.39
C VAL A 141 7.32 1.46 -8.76
N ASP A 142 8.09 1.58 -9.84
CA ASP A 142 9.03 0.55 -10.29
C ASP A 142 10.47 0.97 -9.99
N HIS A 143 11.17 0.14 -9.22
CA HIS A 143 12.60 0.24 -8.93
C HIS A 143 13.37 -0.96 -9.49
N ALA A 144 12.71 -1.88 -10.20
CA ALA A 144 13.38 -3.05 -10.75
C ALA A 144 14.21 -2.69 -12.00
N ASN A 145 15.17 -3.55 -12.34
CA ASN A 145 16.02 -3.45 -13.53
C ASN A 145 16.80 -2.12 -13.62
N GLY A 146 17.19 -1.55 -12.47
CA GLY A 146 17.92 -0.28 -12.42
C GLY A 146 17.08 0.96 -12.76
N VAL A 147 15.75 0.83 -12.82
CA VAL A 147 14.85 1.97 -13.01
C VAL A 147 14.84 2.84 -11.76
N TRP A 148 15.01 4.14 -11.96
CA TRP A 148 14.84 5.15 -10.92
C TRP A 148 13.59 5.98 -11.23
N PRO A 149 12.59 6.01 -10.34
CA PRO A 149 11.40 6.83 -10.55
C PRO A 149 11.77 8.31 -10.65
N VAL A 150 11.21 8.98 -11.66
CA VAL A 150 11.33 10.44 -11.81
C VAL A 150 10.00 11.07 -11.44
N TYR A 151 10.03 11.99 -10.49
CA TYR A 151 8.86 12.68 -9.99
C TYR A 151 8.91 14.16 -10.41
N THR A 152 8.03 14.56 -11.31
CA THR A 152 8.05 15.92 -11.90
C THR A 152 7.13 16.91 -11.21
N HIS A 153 6.23 16.45 -10.33
CA HIS A 153 5.18 17.26 -9.72
C HIS A 153 5.19 17.17 -8.18
N SER A 154 6.37 17.04 -7.56
CA SER A 154 6.45 16.88 -6.11
C SER A 154 5.85 18.07 -5.37
N ARG A 155 5.19 17.83 -4.23
CA ARG A 155 4.61 18.86 -3.35
C ARG A 155 5.65 19.83 -2.79
N SER A 156 6.92 19.40 -2.73
CA SER A 156 8.04 20.25 -2.33
C SER A 156 8.41 21.30 -3.39
N VAL A 157 8.14 21.00 -4.66
CA VAL A 157 8.41 21.91 -5.79
C VAL A 157 7.15 22.67 -6.20
N CYS A 158 5.99 22.03 -6.12
CA CYS A 158 4.69 22.62 -6.44
C CYS A 158 3.83 22.68 -5.17
N PRO A 159 3.86 23.81 -4.41
CA PRO A 159 2.97 23.99 -3.27
C PRO A 159 1.50 23.95 -3.72
N LYS A 160 0.61 23.60 -2.78
CA LYS A 160 -0.83 23.46 -3.08
C LYS A 160 -1.32 24.77 -3.73
N PRO A 161 -2.04 24.72 -4.86
CA PRO A 161 -2.68 25.92 -5.41
C PRO A 161 -3.55 26.53 -4.31
N GLN A 162 -3.27 27.78 -3.93
CA GLN A 162 -4.19 28.51 -3.07
C GLN A 162 -5.47 28.71 -3.89
N LYS A 163 -6.62 28.30 -3.35
CA LYS A 163 -7.90 28.70 -3.93
C LYS A 163 -7.89 30.22 -3.96
N SER A 164 -7.89 30.81 -5.15
CA SER A 164 -8.17 32.24 -5.29
C SER A 164 -9.55 32.48 -4.71
N ASP A 165 -9.64 33.37 -3.73
CA ASP A 165 -10.91 33.86 -3.23
C ASP A 165 -11.68 34.42 -4.44
N GLU A 166 -12.70 33.68 -4.88
CA GLU A 166 -13.75 34.22 -5.73
C GLU A 166 -14.43 35.33 -4.92
N SER A 167 -13.88 36.53 -5.07
CA SER A 167 -14.51 37.78 -4.65
C SER A 167 -15.78 37.91 -5.47
N THR A 168 -16.88 37.40 -4.92
CA THR A 168 -18.23 37.61 -5.46
C THR A 168 -18.49 39.10 -5.39
N THR A 169 -18.70 39.73 -6.56
CA THR A 169 -19.18 41.11 -6.69
C THR A 169 -20.71 41.08 -6.77
#